data_AF-A0A1W6MTC6-F1
#
_entry.id   AF-A0A1W6MTC6-F1
#
_cell.length_a   1.000
_cell.length_b   1.000
_cell.length_c   1.000
_cell.angle_alpha   90.00
_cell.angle_beta   90.00
_cell.angle_gamma   90.00
#
_symmetry.space_group_name_H-M   'P 1'
#
loop_
_entity.id
_entity.type
_entity.pdbx_description
1 polymer ?
#
loop_
_entity_poly.entity_id
_entity_poly.type
_entity_poly.pdbx_seq_one_letter_code
_entity_poly.pdbx_strand_id
1 'polypeptide(L)' 'MSVESAVAYIRRMRSDDAFRKGMNEISEDEEGSWAAIREAGYDFTMVEFKRAQDVIYEEHGVSPM' A
#
# COMPACT_ATOMS: atom_id res chain seq x y z
N MET A 1 -11.24 2.22 7.33
CA MET A 1 -10.73 0.84 7.40
C MET A 1 -11.48 0.00 6.36
N SER A 2 -11.00 0.02 5.11
CA SER A 2 -11.58 -0.82 4.04
C SER A 2 -10.47 -1.40 3.16
N VAL A 3 -10.63 -2.67 2.76
CA VAL A 3 -9.72 -3.38 1.85
C VAL A 3 -9.55 -2.63 0.53
N GLU A 4 -10.60 -1.98 0.04
CA GLU A 4 -10.58 -1.17 -1.18
C GLU A 4 -9.54 -0.03 -1.12
N SER A 5 -9.39 0.62 0.05
CA SER A 5 -8.36 1.65 0.26
C SER A 5 -6.95 1.06 0.18
N ALA A 6 -6.74 -0.14 0.73
CA ALA A 6 -5.46 -0.83 0.63
C ALA A 6 -5.15 -1.25 -0.81
N VAL A 7 -6.15 -1.73 -1.56
CA VAL A 7 -5.99 -2.06 -2.99
C VAL A 7 -5.62 -0.82 -3.80
N ALA A 8 -6.31 0.30 -3.58
CA ALA A 8 -6.01 1.56 -4.24
C ALA A 8 -4.59 2.05 -3.91
N TYR A 9 -4.16 1.94 -2.65
CA TYR A 9 -2.80 2.27 -2.22
C TYR A 9 -1.75 1.39 -2.92
N ILE A 10 -1.94 0.06 -2.96
CA ILE A 10 -1.00 -0.86 -3.62
C ILE A 10 -0.94 -0.60 -5.14
N ARG A 11 -2.09 -0.34 -5.78
CA ARG A 11 -2.14 0.01 -7.21
C ARG A 11 -1.38 1.31 -7.50
N ARG A 12 -1.52 2.31 -6.62
CA ARG A 12 -0.77 3.56 -6.72
C ARG A 12 0.72 3.35 -6.49
N MET A 13 1.12 2.59 -5.47
CA MET A 13 2.51 2.20 -5.23
C MET A 13 3.16 1.48 -6.43
N ARG A 14 2.38 0.77 -7.25
CA ARG A 14 2.88 0.13 -8.48
C ARG A 14 2.90 1.04 -9.70
N SER A 15 1.94 1.94 -9.81
CA SER A 15 1.76 2.79 -11.01
C SER A 15 2.49 4.13 -10.91
N ASP A 16 2.75 4.58 -9.68
CA ASP A 16 3.31 5.89 -9.36
C ASP A 16 4.65 5.71 -8.63
N ASP A 17 5.73 5.72 -9.42
CA ASP A 17 7.09 5.48 -8.94
C ASP A 17 7.57 6.60 -7.98
N ALA A 18 7.11 7.84 -8.21
CA ALA A 18 7.41 8.98 -7.35
C ALA A 18 6.75 8.81 -5.97
N PHE A 19 5.47 8.43 -5.95
CA PHE A 19 4.76 8.10 -4.71
C PHE A 19 5.41 6.91 -4.00
N ARG A 20 5.78 5.85 -4.74
CA ARG A 20 6.49 4.70 -4.18
C ARG A 20 7.80 5.09 -3.53
N LYS A 21 8.60 5.92 -4.21
CA LYS A 21 9.89 6.37 -3.69
C LYS A 21 9.71 7.19 -2.41
N GLY A 22 8.78 8.15 -2.41
CA GLY A 22 8.47 8.95 -1.23
C GLY A 22 7.98 8.09 -0.05
N MET A 23 7.09 7.12 -0.30
CA MET A 23 6.64 6.16 0.70
C MET A 23 7.77 5.27 1.22
N ASN A 24 8.71 4.85 0.37
CA ASN A 24 9.85 4.04 0.78
C ASN A 24 10.86 4.85 1.61
N GLU A 25 11.05 6.14 1.30
CA GLU A 25 11.90 7.05 2.06
C GLU A 25 11.36 7.30 3.48
N ILE A 26 10.04 7.38 3.65
CA ILE A 26 9.42 7.49 4.98
C ILE A 26 9.09 6.13 5.61
N SER A 27 9.36 5.01 4.92
CA SER A 27 9.06 3.68 5.45
C SER A 27 9.96 3.27 6.62
N GLU A 28 11.10 3.96 6.77
CA GLU A 28 12.00 3.81 7.91
C GLU A 28 11.34 4.29 9.23
N ASP A 29 10.40 5.24 9.14
CA ASP A 29 9.58 5.71 10.25
C ASP A 29 8.17 5.11 10.15
N GLU A 30 7.89 4.06 10.93
CA GLU A 30 6.57 3.41 10.93
C GLU A 30 5.44 4.43 11.16
N GLU A 31 5.63 5.38 12.07
CA GLU A 31 4.64 6.40 12.38
C GLU A 31 4.45 7.39 11.22
N GLY A 32 5.54 7.79 10.56
CA GLY A 32 5.54 8.69 9.40
C GLY A 32 4.90 8.06 8.17
N SER A 33 5.19 6.79 7.91
CA SER A 33 4.55 6.00 6.85
C SER A 33 3.03 5.93 7.05
N TRP A 34 2.57 5.58 8.25
CA TRP A 34 1.13 5.56 8.55
C TRP A 34 0.46 6.94 8.50
N ALA A 35 1.17 8.00 8.89
CA ALA A 35 0.68 9.37 8.76
C ALA A 35 0.49 9.75 7.28
N ALA A 36 1.49 9.50 6.44
CA ALA A 36 1.44 9.83 5.02
C ALA A 36 0.38 9.01 4.26
N ILE A 37 0.18 7.73 4.63
CA ILE A 37 -0.89 6.90 4.07
C ILE A 37 -2.26 7.53 4.37
N ARG A 38 -2.47 7.98 5.62
CA ARG A 38 -3.70 8.67 6.04
C ARG A 38 -3.87 10.04 5.38
N GLU A 39 -2.79 10.82 5.26
CA GLU A 39 -2.82 12.11 4.54
C GLU A 39 -3.12 11.95 3.05
N ALA A 40 -2.64 10.86 2.44
CA ALA A 40 -2.98 10.51 1.06
C ALA A 40 -4.43 10.02 0.89
N GLY A 41 -5.21 9.95 1.97
CA GLY A 41 -6.62 9.55 1.99
C GLY A 41 -6.82 8.05 2.07
N TYR A 42 -5.79 7.28 2.38
CA TYR A 42 -5.88 5.83 2.56
C TYR A 42 -5.99 5.49 4.04
N ASP A 43 -6.98 4.68 4.39
CA ASP A 43 -7.17 4.19 5.76
C ASP A 43 -7.50 2.69 5.74
N PHE A 44 -6.51 1.89 6.13
CA PHE A 44 -6.59 0.44 6.15
C PHE A 44 -5.69 -0.13 7.25
N THR A 45 -6.00 -1.32 7.70
CA THR A 45 -5.19 -2.08 8.66
C THR A 45 -4.17 -2.97 7.95
N MET A 46 -3.15 -3.45 8.68
CA MET A 46 -2.18 -4.43 8.16
C MET A 46 -2.85 -5.70 7.60
N VAL A 47 -3.96 -6.13 8.20
CA VAL A 47 -4.74 -7.30 7.73
C VAL A 47 -5.35 -7.02 6.35
N GLU A 48 -5.91 -5.83 6.18
CA GLU A 48 -6.50 -5.39 4.91
C GLU A 48 -5.43 -5.16 3.84
N PHE A 49 -4.28 -4.60 4.23
CA PHE A 49 -3.12 -4.49 3.35
C PHE A 49 -2.66 -5.84 2.84
N LYS A 50 -2.56 -6.84 3.71
CA LYS A 50 -2.19 -8.21 3.32
C LYS A 50 -3.22 -8.85 2.38
N ARG A 51 -4.52 -8.67 2.65
CA ARG A 51 -5.59 -9.13 1.74
C ARG A 51 -5.53 -8.42 0.39
N ALA A 52 -5.30 -7.12 0.38
CA ALA A 52 -5.19 -6.34 -0.85
C ALA A 52 -3.95 -6.72 -1.66
N GLN A 53 -2.83 -7.03 -0.99
CA GLN A 53 -1.65 -7.62 -1.62
C GLN A 53 -2.00 -8.95 -2.28
N ASP A 54 -2.66 -9.85 -1.56
CA ASP A 54 -3.07 -11.17 -2.06
C ASP A 54 -3.90 -11.05 -3.34
N VAL A 55 -4.94 -10.20 -3.32
CA VAL A 55 -5.78 -9.89 -4.50
C VAL A 55 -4.94 -9.37 -5.67
N ILE A 56 -4.05 -8.39 -5.43
CA ILE A 56 -3.21 -7.81 -6.47
C ILE A 56 -2.18 -8.82 -7.00
N TYR A 57 -1.67 -9.71 -6.14
CA TYR A 57 -0.73 -10.76 -6.53
C TYR A 57 -1.41 -11.86 -7.35
N GLU A 58 -2.62 -12.28 -6.98
CA GLU A 58 -3.47 -13.17 -7.77
C GLU A 58 -3.81 -12.54 -9.14
N GLU A 59 -4.18 -11.25 -9.18
CA GLU A 59 -4.50 -10.54 -10.44
C GLU A 59 -3.29 -10.46 -11.39
N HIS A 60 -2.09 -10.26 -10.88
CA HIS A 60 -0.88 -10.08 -11.69
C HIS A 60 -0.03 -11.35 -11.88
N GLY A 61 -0.42 -12.48 -11.28
CA GLY A 61 0.30 -13.76 -11.39
C GLY A 61 1.71 -13.75 -10.79
N VAL A 62 1.99 -12.83 -9.87
CA VAL A 62 3.30 -12.71 -9.22
C VAL A 62 3.18 -13.33 -7.83
N SER A 63 3.60 -14.58 -7.66
CA SER A 63 3.75 -15.15 -6.32
C SER A 63 4.95 -14.47 -5.64
N PRO A 64 4.80 -13.93 -4.41
CA PRO A 64 5.98 -13.61 -3.62
C PRO A 64 6.70 -14.92 -3.27
N MET A 65 7.89 -15.12 -3.85
CA MET A 65 8.85 -16.14 -3.40
C MET A 65 9.38 -15.78 -2.01
#